data_AF-A0A0M8PPS2-F1
#
_entry.id   AF-A0A0M8PPS2-F1
#
_cell.length_a   1.000
_cell.length_b   1.000
_cell.length_c   1.000
_cell.angle_alpha   90.00
_cell.angle_beta   90.00
_cell.angle_gamma   90.00
#
_symmetry.space_group_name_H-M   'P 1'
#
loop_
_entity.id
_entity.type
_entity.pdbx_description
1 polymer ?
#
loop_
_entity_poly.entity_id
_entity_poly.type
_entity_poly.pdbx_seq_one_letter_code
_entity_poly.pdbx_strand_id
1 'polypeptide(L)'
;MHLKNKELITQRLDGVWVYERIVKIEYNVENDVEDNYIGTLDLTFHITFIETKEPFKIRIRYYHVDDLTIRKATTFPLSRDLIVHDMKEQGLVSSQRYHVHDDSGYGENDGFEFIEFYCTSMEVILVEEFYEI
;
A
#
# COMPACT_ATOMS: atom_id res chain seq x y z
N MET A 1 -9.44 -1.10 -9.08
CA MET A 1 -9.11 -1.16 -7.64
C MET A 1 -10.25 -0.63 -6.79
N HIS A 2 -10.77 -1.42 -5.85
CA HIS A 2 -11.66 -0.90 -4.80
C HIS A 2 -10.83 -0.59 -3.56
N LEU A 3 -10.68 0.70 -3.25
CA LEU A 3 -10.03 1.20 -2.03
C LEU A 3 -11.11 1.78 -1.11
N LYS A 4 -11.27 1.21 0.07
CA LYS A 4 -12.22 1.67 1.08
C LYS A 4 -11.69 2.95 1.75
N ASN A 5 -12.59 3.85 2.14
CA ASN A 5 -12.31 5.15 2.75
C ASN A 5 -11.43 6.08 1.88
N LYS A 6 -11.44 5.90 0.56
CA LYS A 6 -10.66 6.76 -0.36
C LYS A 6 -11.04 8.24 -0.23
N GLU A 7 -12.22 8.54 0.26
CA GLU A 7 -12.70 9.88 0.55
C GLU A 7 -11.84 10.61 1.58
N LEU A 8 -11.16 9.90 2.50
CA LEU A 8 -10.23 10.50 3.45
C LEU A 8 -9.05 11.18 2.72
N ILE A 9 -8.62 10.59 1.60
CA ILE A 9 -7.61 11.20 0.72
C ILE A 9 -8.22 12.46 0.13
N THR A 10 -9.35 12.37 -0.56
CA THR A 10 -9.93 13.54 -1.26
C THR A 10 -10.37 14.68 -0.33
N GLN A 11 -10.68 14.39 0.94
CA GLN A 11 -11.03 15.41 1.93
C GLN A 11 -9.83 16.21 2.44
N ARG A 12 -8.64 15.59 2.46
CA ARG A 12 -7.40 16.20 2.97
C ARG A 12 -6.44 16.63 1.85
N LEU A 13 -6.52 15.97 0.70
CA LEU A 13 -5.66 16.10 -0.46
C LEU A 13 -6.54 16.24 -1.70
N ASP A 14 -7.15 17.41 -1.85
CA ASP A 14 -7.89 17.75 -3.06
C ASP A 14 -6.94 18.28 -4.13
N GLY A 15 -6.27 17.36 -4.84
CA GLY A 15 -5.33 17.71 -5.90
C GLY A 15 -4.32 16.60 -6.20
N VAL A 16 -3.23 16.96 -6.89
CA VAL A 16 -2.19 16.01 -7.29
C VAL A 16 -1.10 15.92 -6.23
N TRP A 17 -0.71 14.70 -5.89
CA TRP A 17 0.35 14.38 -4.96
C TRP A 17 1.19 13.22 -5.50
N VAL A 18 2.37 13.04 -4.93
CA VAL A 18 3.30 11.97 -5.32
C VAL A 18 3.70 11.16 -4.11
N TYR A 19 3.74 9.83 -4.26
CA TYR A 19 4.37 8.99 -3.27
C TYR A 19 5.88 9.17 -3.33
N GLU A 20 6.49 9.52 -2.20
CA GLU A 20 7.95 9.63 -2.14
C GLU A 20 8.59 8.33 -1.66
N ARG A 21 8.06 7.78 -0.57
CA ARG A 21 8.62 6.59 0.07
C ARG A 21 7.68 5.92 1.05
N ILE A 22 7.89 4.63 1.28
CA ILE A 22 7.34 3.92 2.44
C ILE A 22 8.22 4.25 3.66
N VAL A 23 7.59 4.74 4.73
CA VAL A 23 8.26 5.15 5.98
C VAL A 23 7.96 4.22 7.16
N LYS A 24 6.90 3.40 7.08
CA LYS A 24 6.56 2.42 8.10
C LYS A 24 5.87 1.22 7.48
N ILE A 25 6.22 0.03 7.96
CA ILE A 25 5.58 -1.23 7.61
C ILE A 25 5.23 -1.94 8.92
N GLU A 26 3.96 -2.31 9.08
CA GLU A 26 3.48 -3.07 10.23
C GLU A 26 2.71 -4.29 9.72
N TYR A 27 3.24 -5.48 9.98
CA TYR A 27 2.56 -6.74 9.67
C TYR A 27 1.98 -7.32 10.96
N ASN A 28 0.68 -7.59 10.94
CA ASN A 28 -0.04 -8.17 12.08
C ASN A 28 -0.68 -9.49 11.64
N VAL A 29 -0.75 -10.44 12.57
CA VAL A 29 -1.45 -11.71 12.38
C VAL A 29 -2.54 -11.78 13.43
N GLU A 30 -3.77 -12.03 12.99
CA GLU A 30 -4.95 -12.17 13.84
C GLU A 30 -5.64 -13.50 13.53
N ASN A 31 -6.40 -14.04 14.49
CA ASN A 31 -7.28 -15.18 14.23
C ASN A 31 -8.60 -14.68 13.63
N ASP A 32 -9.10 -15.36 12.62
CA ASP A 32 -10.47 -15.16 12.14
C ASP A 32 -11.49 -15.94 13.00
N VAL A 33 -12.77 -15.83 12.64
CA VAL A 33 -13.89 -16.47 13.36
C VAL A 33 -13.84 -18.00 13.28
N GLU A 34 -13.07 -18.55 12.34
CA GLU A 34 -12.90 -19.98 12.08
C GLU A 34 -11.55 -20.51 12.59
N ASP A 35 -10.85 -19.74 13.43
CA ASP A 35 -9.50 -20.04 13.95
C ASP A 35 -8.40 -20.15 12.86
N ASN A 36 -8.63 -19.59 11.68
CA ASN A 36 -7.56 -19.41 10.68
C ASN A 36 -6.72 -18.17 11.01
N TYR A 37 -5.45 -18.18 10.61
CA TYR A 37 -4.58 -17.01 10.71
C TYR A 37 -4.77 -16.10 9.51
N ILE A 38 -5.15 -14.85 9.75
CA ILE A 38 -5.25 -13.81 8.73
C ILE A 38 -4.16 -12.75 8.93
N GLY A 39 -3.38 -12.51 7.87
CA GLY A 39 -2.40 -11.44 7.84
C GLY A 39 -3.03 -10.09 7.50
N THR A 40 -2.64 -9.03 8.19
CA THR A 40 -2.88 -7.65 7.77
C THR A 40 -1.55 -6.91 7.67
N LEU A 41 -1.46 -6.01 6.70
CA LEU A 41 -0.28 -5.19 6.46
C LEU A 41 -0.69 -3.72 6.42
N ASP A 42 -0.10 -2.90 7.28
CA ASP A 42 -0.24 -1.45 7.23
C ASP A 42 1.03 -0.86 6.62
N LEU A 43 0.87 -0.17 5.48
CA LEU A 43 1.93 0.61 4.86
C LEU A 43 1.66 2.10 5.11
N THR A 44 2.64 2.78 5.70
CA THR A 44 2.61 4.24 5.83
C THR A 44 3.57 4.85 4.83
N PHE A 45 3.04 5.76 4.02
CA PHE A 45 3.74 6.48 2.98
C PHE A 45 3.99 7.92 3.41
N HIS A 46 5.17 8.41 3.07
CA HIS A 46 5.40 9.85 2.96
C HIS A 46 5.07 10.27 1.53
N ILE A 47 4.26 11.31 1.42
CA ILE A 47 3.83 11.88 0.14
C ILE A 47 4.07 13.39 0.15
N THR A 48 4.12 14.00 -1.02
CA THR A 48 4.18 15.46 -1.16
C THR A 48 3.03 15.96 -2.02
N PHE A 49 2.29 16.93 -1.50
CA PHE A 49 1.26 17.62 -2.26
C PHE A 49 1.92 18.56 -3.27
N ILE A 50 1.63 18.42 -4.56
CA ILE A 50 2.43 19.09 -5.61
C ILE A 50 2.27 20.60 -5.57
N GLU A 51 1.05 21.08 -5.29
CA GLU A 51 0.72 22.51 -5.32
C GLU A 51 1.40 23.28 -4.19
N THR A 52 1.30 22.79 -2.95
CA THR A 52 1.83 23.50 -1.77
C THR A 52 3.24 23.04 -1.38
N LYS A 53 3.71 21.91 -1.90
CA LYS A 53 4.94 21.21 -1.47
C LYS A 53 4.89 20.75 -0.02
N GLU A 54 3.71 20.68 0.59
CA GLU A 54 3.55 20.22 1.96
C GLU A 54 3.66 18.69 2.04
N PRO A 55 4.34 18.17 3.08
CA PRO A 55 4.45 16.74 3.30
C PRO A 55 3.25 16.19 4.07
N PHE A 56 2.74 15.06 3.61
CA PHE A 56 1.66 14.32 4.28
C PHE A 56 2.07 12.87 4.52
N LYS A 57 1.37 12.24 5.45
CA LYS A 57 1.39 10.79 5.66
C LYS A 57 0.08 10.20 5.21
N ILE A 58 0.15 9.11 4.45
CA ILE A 58 -0.99 8.25 4.15
C ILE A 58 -0.72 6.89 4.75
N ARG A 59 -1.68 6.31 5.48
CA ARG A 59 -1.64 4.90 5.89
C ARG A 59 -2.72 4.11 5.19
N ILE A 60 -2.31 3.03 4.54
CA ILE A 60 -3.20 2.07 3.88
C ILE A 60 -3.03 0.71 4.55
N ARG A 61 -4.16 0.09 4.89
CA ARG A 61 -4.25 -1.28 5.38
C ARG A 61 -4.62 -2.22 4.24
N TYR A 62 -3.90 -3.33 4.17
CA TYR A 62 -4.13 -4.43 3.25
C TYR A 62 -4.61 -5.64 4.06
N TYR A 63 -5.71 -6.25 3.65
CA TYR A 63 -6.37 -7.33 4.37
C TYR A 63 -6.16 -8.69 3.71
N HIS A 64 -5.99 -9.72 4.55
CA HIS A 64 -5.75 -11.11 4.15
C HIS A 64 -4.51 -11.18 3.24
N VAL A 65 -3.40 -10.73 3.80
CA VAL A 65 -2.12 -10.62 3.09
C VAL A 65 -1.47 -11.98 2.98
N ASP A 66 -1.04 -12.31 1.77
CA ASP A 66 -0.41 -13.59 1.41
C ASP A 66 0.86 -13.36 0.58
N ASP A 67 1.78 -14.34 0.61
CA ASP A 67 3.09 -14.31 -0.07
C ASP A 67 3.89 -13.00 0.12
N LEU A 68 3.87 -12.43 1.34
CA LEU A 68 4.56 -11.18 1.64
C LEU A 68 6.09 -11.32 1.56
N THR A 69 6.69 -10.58 0.63
CA THR A 69 8.14 -10.40 0.49
C THR A 69 8.50 -8.94 0.77
N ILE A 70 9.50 -8.72 1.64
CA ILE A 70 10.09 -7.40 1.91
C ILE A 70 11.62 -7.50 1.85
N ARG A 71 12.26 -6.80 0.91
CA ARG A 71 13.73 -6.81 0.75
C ARG A 71 14.31 -5.47 1.19
N LYS A 72 15.18 -5.43 2.22
CA LYS A 72 15.91 -4.25 2.77
C LYS A 72 15.11 -3.36 3.73
N ALA A 73 15.67 -3.07 4.92
CA ALA A 73 14.88 -2.70 6.11
C ALA A 73 14.84 -1.22 6.52
N THR A 74 15.24 -0.25 5.69
CA THR A 74 15.43 1.14 6.18
C THR A 74 14.43 2.16 5.65
N THR A 75 14.16 2.20 4.35
CA THR A 75 13.16 3.06 3.68
C THR A 75 13.11 2.70 2.19
N PHE A 76 11.93 2.76 1.58
CA PHE A 76 11.75 2.43 0.16
C PHE A 76 11.47 3.67 -0.65
N PRO A 77 12.44 4.22 -1.41
CA PRO A 77 12.11 5.23 -2.41
C PRO A 77 11.17 4.58 -3.43
N LEU A 78 10.04 5.22 -3.67
CA LEU A 78 9.11 4.80 -4.70
C LEU A 78 9.47 5.58 -5.96
N SER A 79 10.06 4.90 -6.95
CA SER A 79 10.29 5.46 -8.30
C SER A 79 8.97 5.88 -8.93
N ARG A 80 7.94 5.06 -8.68
CA ARG A 80 6.51 5.24 -8.94
C ARG A 80 5.74 4.61 -7.77
N ASP A 81 4.50 5.02 -7.58
CA ASP A 81 3.55 4.48 -6.59
C ASP A 81 3.55 2.94 -6.61
N LEU A 82 3.07 2.30 -5.53
CA LEU A 82 2.85 0.86 -5.56
C LEU A 82 1.87 0.51 -6.68
N ILE A 83 2.25 -0.45 -7.51
CA ILE A 83 1.40 -1.00 -8.55
C ILE A 83 0.43 -1.98 -7.89
N VAL A 84 -0.85 -1.86 -8.27
CA VAL A 84 -1.90 -2.76 -7.81
C VAL A 84 -2.62 -3.36 -9.00
N HIS A 85 -2.43 -4.65 -9.23
CA HIS A 85 -3.10 -5.40 -10.27
C HIS A 85 -4.35 -6.09 -9.72
N ASP A 86 -5.51 -5.89 -10.36
CA ASP A 86 -6.75 -6.62 -10.06
C ASP A 86 -6.74 -7.94 -10.83
N MET A 87 -6.55 -9.04 -10.11
CA MET A 87 -6.37 -10.37 -10.66
C MET A 87 -7.69 -11.11 -10.94
N LYS A 88 -8.84 -10.44 -10.74
CA LYS A 88 -10.18 -11.03 -10.88
C LYS A 88 -10.39 -11.75 -12.23
N GLU A 89 -9.83 -11.22 -13.32
CA GLU A 89 -9.97 -11.80 -14.66
C GLU A 89 -8.95 -12.90 -14.97
N GLN A 90 -7.91 -13.05 -14.15
CA GLN A 90 -6.84 -14.04 -14.33
C GLN A 90 -7.15 -15.40 -13.69
N GLY A 91 -8.36 -15.57 -13.13
CA GLY A 91 -8.81 -16.84 -12.56
C GLY A 91 -8.15 -17.24 -11.24
N LEU A 92 -7.41 -16.32 -10.60
CA LEU A 92 -6.81 -16.56 -9.29
C LEU A 92 -7.88 -16.65 -8.18
N VAL A 93 -7.51 -17.37 -7.12
CA VAL A 93 -8.36 -17.66 -5.96
C VAL A 93 -8.83 -16.34 -5.34
N SER A 94 -10.07 -16.29 -4.85
CA SER A 94 -10.66 -15.07 -4.26
C SER A 94 -9.85 -14.45 -3.11
N SER A 95 -8.98 -15.24 -2.47
CA SER A 95 -8.05 -14.80 -1.44
C SER A 95 -6.91 -13.91 -1.97
N GLN A 96 -6.59 -13.96 -3.27
CA GLN A 96 -5.47 -13.23 -3.90
C GLN A 96 -5.98 -12.25 -4.97
N ARG A 97 -7.03 -11.49 -4.64
CA ARG A 97 -7.70 -10.59 -5.58
C ARG A 97 -6.77 -9.52 -6.14
N TYR A 98 -5.93 -8.94 -5.30
CA TYR A 98 -5.01 -7.88 -5.69
C TYR A 98 -3.57 -8.36 -5.51
N HIS A 99 -2.76 -8.17 -6.55
CA HIS A 99 -1.32 -8.29 -6.47
C HIS A 99 -0.73 -6.88 -6.32
N VAL A 100 0.06 -6.68 -5.27
CA VAL A 100 0.66 -5.40 -4.95
C VAL A 100 2.17 -5.54 -4.96
N HIS A 101 2.83 -4.71 -5.76
CA HIS A 101 4.29 -4.68 -5.82
C HIS A 101 4.80 -3.28 -6.15
N ASP A 102 6.10 -3.04 -5.92
CA ASP A 102 6.74 -1.79 -6.33
C ASP A 102 7.27 -1.84 -7.78
N ASP A 103 7.36 -0.67 -8.43
CA ASP A 103 7.92 -0.48 -9.78
C ASP A 103 9.35 0.09 -9.74
N SER A 104 10.17 -0.35 -8.79
CA SER A 104 11.53 0.21 -8.62
C SER A 104 12.54 -0.25 -9.68
N GLY A 105 12.18 -1.21 -10.54
CA GLY A 105 13.04 -1.86 -11.52
C GLY A 105 13.34 -1.04 -12.79
N TYR A 106 14.16 -1.61 -13.68
CA TYR A 106 14.59 -1.00 -14.96
C TYR A 106 13.85 -1.57 -16.20
N GLY A 107 12.62 -2.06 -16.05
CA GLY A 107 11.82 -2.63 -17.15
C GLY A 107 10.34 -2.79 -16.80
N GLU A 108 9.47 -2.94 -17.81
CA GLU A 108 8.07 -3.37 -17.59
C GLU A 108 8.10 -4.79 -16.98
N ASN A 109 7.83 -4.88 -15.67
CA ASN A 109 7.78 -6.11 -14.85
C ASN A 109 9.10 -6.61 -14.23
N ASP A 110 10.20 -5.85 -14.25
CA ASP A 110 11.50 -6.25 -13.66
C ASP A 110 11.80 -5.55 -12.31
N GLY A 111 10.78 -5.27 -11.51
CA GLY A 111 10.91 -4.57 -10.21
C GLY A 111 12.07 -5.11 -9.37
N PHE A 112 12.76 -4.29 -8.57
CA PHE A 112 13.73 -4.84 -7.60
C PHE A 112 13.05 -5.64 -6.46
N GLU A 113 11.72 -5.81 -6.52
CA GLU A 113 10.88 -6.59 -5.60
C GLU A 113 11.17 -6.23 -4.14
N PHE A 114 11.17 -4.92 -3.86
CA PHE A 114 11.38 -4.44 -2.51
C PHE A 114 10.21 -4.81 -1.61
N ILE A 115 9.00 -4.73 -2.16
CA ILE A 115 7.80 -5.20 -1.52
C ILE A 115 6.89 -5.86 -2.56
N GLU A 116 6.43 -7.05 -2.25
CA GLU A 116 5.50 -7.80 -3.07
C GLU A 116 4.58 -8.61 -2.15
N PHE A 117 3.28 -8.61 -2.44
CA PHE A 117 2.29 -9.43 -1.73
C PHE A 117 0.98 -9.52 -2.50
N TYR A 118 0.12 -10.46 -2.09
CA TYR A 118 -1.28 -10.50 -2.47
C TYR A 118 -2.18 -10.04 -1.33
N CYS A 119 -3.34 -9.47 -1.65
CA CYS A 119 -4.38 -9.16 -0.67
C CYS A 119 -5.79 -9.27 -1.25
N THR A 120 -6.79 -9.33 -0.39
CA THR A 120 -8.21 -9.38 -0.78
C THR A 120 -8.83 -8.00 -0.94
N SER A 121 -8.40 -7.04 -0.11
CA SER A 121 -8.97 -5.70 -0.05
C SER A 121 -8.02 -4.69 0.61
N MET A 122 -8.32 -3.41 0.42
CA MET A 122 -7.52 -2.28 0.88
C MET A 122 -8.40 -1.20 1.50
N GLU A 123 -7.87 -0.54 2.52
CA GLU A 123 -8.55 0.55 3.23
C GLU A 123 -7.58 1.68 3.58
N VAL A 124 -7.96 2.92 3.30
CA VAL A 124 -7.26 4.09 3.83
C VAL A 124 -7.62 4.23 5.31
N ILE A 125 -6.59 4.21 6.16
CA ILE A 125 -6.75 4.32 7.62
C ILE A 125 -6.46 5.74 8.09
N LEU A 126 -5.54 6.45 7.43
CA LEU A 126 -5.05 7.75 7.87
C LEU A 126 -4.59 8.62 6.71
N VAL A 127 -4.90 9.90 6.79
CA VAL A 127 -4.32 10.97 5.97
C VAL A 127 -4.13 12.19 6.87
N GLU A 128 -2.87 12.58 7.12
CA GLU A 128 -2.51 13.68 8.03
C GLU A 128 -1.26 14.42 7.55
N GLU A 129 -1.08 15.67 7.97
CA GLU A 129 0.14 16.42 7.71
C GLU A 129 1.33 15.79 8.46
N PHE A 130 2.51 15.79 7.86
CA PHE A 130 3.67 15.12 8.46
C PHE A 130 4.12 15.77 9.79
N TYR A 131 3.87 17.08 9.93
CA TYR A 131 4.32 17.91 11.05
C TYR A 131 3.21 18.30 12.04
N GLU A 132 1.98 17.81 11.88
CA GLU A 132 0.97 17.97 12.94
C GLU A 132 1.40 17.11 14.15
N ILE A 133 1.77 17.79 15.25
CA ILE A 133 2.15 17.22 16.56
C ILE A 133 0.89 17.16 17.44
#